data_AF-C5L6P4-F1
#
_entry.id   AF-C5L6P4-F1
#
_cell.length_a   1.000
_cell.length_b   1.000
_cell.length_c   1.000
_cell.angle_alpha   90.00
_cell.angle_beta   90.00
_cell.angle_gamma   90.00
#
_symmetry.space_group_name_H-M   'P 1'
#
loop_
_entity.id
_entity.type
_entity.pdbx_description
1 polymer ?
#
loop_
_entity_poly.entity_id
_entity_poly.type
_entity_poly.pdbx_seq_one_letter_code
_entity_poly.pdbx_strand_id
1 'polypeptide(L)' 'VVGKFVEFFGPGCANLSLADRATIANMAPEYGGTMGFFGVDEKSLNYLLQTGRSKETVANVETYLRAQGMFQVRCE' A
#
# COMPACT_ATOMS: atom_id res chain seq x y z
N VAL A 1 -10.43 -12.37 12.04
CA VAL A 1 -9.63 -12.71 10.83
C VAL A 1 -8.46 -13.64 11.17
N VAL A 2 -8.66 -14.56 12.13
CA VAL A 2 -7.57 -15.37 12.70
C VAL A 2 -6.90 -16.23 11.63
N GLY A 3 -5.59 -16.08 11.46
CA GLY A 3 -4.78 -16.86 10.51
C GLY A 3 -5.04 -16.54 9.03
N LYS A 4 -5.63 -15.37 8.72
CA LYS A 4 -5.95 -14.94 7.35
C LYS A 4 -5.24 -13.66 6.97
N PHE A 5 -5.20 -13.37 5.68
CA PHE A 5 -4.75 -12.08 5.15
C PHE A 5 -5.91 -11.08 5.18
N VAL A 6 -5.58 -9.83 5.53
CA VAL A 6 -6.54 -8.72 5.53
C VAL A 6 -6.08 -7.70 4.51
N GLU A 7 -6.87 -7.50 3.46
CA GLU A 7 -6.64 -6.43 2.47
C GLU A 7 -7.55 -5.24 2.76
N PHE A 8 -6.97 -4.05 2.79
CA PHE A 8 -7.67 -2.79 2.99
C PHE A 8 -7.89 -2.09 1.65
N PHE A 9 -9.16 -1.79 1.32
CA PHE A 9 -9.57 -1.15 0.07
C PHE A 9 -10.70 -0.11 0.30
N GLY A 10 -11.07 0.61 -0.77
CA GLY A 10 -12.15 1.60 -0.76
C GLY A 10 -11.71 3.05 -0.50
N PRO A 11 -12.63 4.02 -0.62
CA PRO A 11 -12.31 5.45 -0.66
C PRO A 11 -11.68 5.97 0.65
N GLY A 12 -12.01 5.35 1.79
CA GLY A 12 -11.39 5.69 3.08
C GLY A 12 -9.87 5.45 3.11
N CYS A 13 -9.38 4.43 2.39
CA CYS A 13 -7.95 4.12 2.32
C CYS A 13 -7.14 5.20 1.56
N ALA A 14 -7.79 5.93 0.65
CA ALA A 14 -7.18 7.06 -0.06
C ALA A 14 -6.92 8.25 0.87
N ASN A 15 -7.64 8.38 1.99
CA ASN A 15 -7.44 9.46 2.96
C ASN A 15 -6.30 9.17 3.95
N LEU A 16 -5.97 7.91 4.19
CA LEU A 16 -4.90 7.52 5.11
C LEU A 16 -3.52 7.90 4.56
N SER A 17 -2.65 8.41 5.44
CA SER A 17 -1.23 8.59 5.12
C SER A 17 -0.51 7.23 5.10
N LEU A 18 0.71 7.16 4.55
CA LEU A 18 1.47 5.92 4.57
C LEU A 18 1.86 5.49 6.00
N ALA A 19 2.06 6.46 6.91
CA ALA A 19 2.32 6.18 8.32
C ALA A 19 1.10 5.58 9.03
N ASP A 20 -0.11 6.07 8.71
CA ASP A 20 -1.36 5.50 9.25
C ASP A 20 -1.56 4.07 8.76
N ARG A 21 -1.33 3.82 7.46
CA ARG A 21 -1.37 2.48 6.85
C ARG A 21 -0.39 1.53 7.53
N ALA A 22 0.84 1.98 7.76
CA ALA A 22 1.87 1.21 8.45
C ALA A 22 1.48 0.89 9.89
N THR A 23 0.89 1.84 10.62
CA THR A 23 0.38 1.63 11.98
C THR A 23 -0.69 0.55 12.02
N ILE A 24 -1.67 0.62 11.12
CA ILE A 24 -2.76 -0.36 11.03
C ILE A 24 -2.23 -1.75 10.64
N ALA A 25 -1.32 -1.82 9.67
CA ALA A 25 -0.73 -3.07 9.20
C ALA A 25 0.16 -3.72 10.28
N ASN A 26 0.89 -2.91 11.06
CA ASN A 26 1.69 -3.39 12.19
C ASN A 26 0.84 -4.06 13.27
N MET A 27 -0.41 -3.62 13.44
CA MET A 27 -1.35 -4.18 14.42
C MET A 27 -2.00 -5.51 13.96
N ALA A 28 -1.47 -6.17 12.94
CA ALA A 28 -2.00 -7.46 12.46
C ALA A 28 -2.12 -8.55 13.54
N PRO A 29 -1.10 -8.74 14.41
CA PRO A 29 -1.20 -9.70 15.51
C PRO A 29 -2.39 -9.45 16.45
N GLU A 30 -2.73 -8.19 16.71
CA GLU A 30 -3.75 -7.76 17.67
C GLU A 30 -5.17 -8.14 17.24
N TYR A 31 -5.45 -8.18 15.93
CA TYR A 31 -6.74 -8.66 15.40
C TYR A 31 -6.67 -10.13 14.89
N GLY A 32 -5.55 -10.81 15.14
CA GLY A 32 -5.28 -12.20 14.78
C GLY A 32 -4.98 -12.43 13.29
N GLY A 33 -4.78 -11.37 12.50
CA GLY A 33 -4.41 -11.50 11.09
C GLY A 33 -2.97 -11.96 10.92
N THR A 34 -2.71 -12.72 9.85
CA THR A 34 -1.33 -13.07 9.47
C THR A 34 -0.60 -11.87 8.87
N MET A 35 -1.33 -11.03 8.12
CA MET A 35 -0.82 -9.76 7.60
C MET A 35 -1.97 -8.78 7.31
N GLY A 36 -1.66 -7.48 7.40
CA GLY A 36 -2.48 -6.39 6.87
C GLY A 36 -1.85 -5.85 5.59
N PHE A 37 -2.61 -5.79 4.50
CA PHE A 37 -2.15 -5.39 3.17
C PHE A 37 -2.87 -4.12 2.69
N PHE A 38 -2.09 -3.11 2.36
CA PHE A 38 -2.55 -1.94 1.58
C PHE A 38 -1.89 -2.01 0.21
N GLY A 39 -2.69 -2.03 -0.85
CA GLY A 39 -2.16 -2.06 -2.21
C GLY A 39 -1.35 -0.80 -2.54
N VAL A 40 -0.44 -0.91 -3.51
CA VAL A 40 0.44 0.19 -3.91
C VAL A 40 -0.33 1.21 -4.73
N ASP A 41 -0.29 2.47 -4.30
CA ASP A 41 -0.89 3.62 -4.98
C ASP A 41 0.12 4.78 -5.11
N GLU A 42 -0.36 5.93 -5.58
CA GLU A 42 0.47 7.14 -5.73
C GLU A 42 1.11 7.60 -4.40
N LYS A 43 0.45 7.41 -3.26
CA LYS A 43 1.05 7.76 -1.95
C LYS A 43 2.25 6.87 -1.64
N SER A 44 2.19 5.60 -1.99
CA SER A 44 3.32 4.68 -1.87
C SER A 44 4.50 5.10 -2.76
N LEU A 45 4.26 5.52 -4.01
CA LEU A 45 5.31 6.02 -4.90
C LEU A 45 5.92 7.34 -4.40
N ASN A 46 5.08 8.27 -3.94
CA ASN A 46 5.52 9.53 -3.36
C ASN A 46 6.39 9.31 -2.13
N TYR A 47 6.06 8.33 -1.29
CA TYR A 47 6.87 7.96 -0.14
C TYR A 47 8.24 7.40 -0.55
N LEU A 48 8.31 6.59 -1.62
CA LEU A 48 9.59 6.11 -2.14
C LEU A 48 10.50 7.27 -2.57
N LEU A 49 9.95 8.28 -3.25
CA LEU A 49 10.69 9.49 -3.62
C LEU A 49 11.17 10.26 -2.38
N GLN A 50 10.27 10.49 -1.40
CA GLN A 50 10.58 11.22 -0.17
C GLN A 50 11.68 10.53 0.67
N THR A 51 11.76 9.20 0.58
CA THR A 51 12.76 8.39 1.30
C THR A 51 14.04 8.14 0.48
N GLY A 52 14.23 8.87 -0.62
CA GLY A 52 15.49 8.92 -1.35
C GLY A 52 15.63 7.92 -2.50
N ARG A 53 14.54 7.27 -2.94
CA ARG A 53 14.61 6.46 -4.18
C ARG A 53 14.69 7.39 -5.39
N SER A 54 15.47 6.99 -6.39
CA SER A 54 15.61 7.77 -7.63
C SER A 54 14.28 7.79 -8.40
N LYS A 55 14.06 8.87 -9.17
CA LYS A 55 12.89 9.00 -10.04
C LYS A 55 12.79 7.85 -11.04
N GLU A 56 13.91 7.39 -11.57
CA GLU A 56 13.99 6.25 -12.48
C GLU A 56 13.49 4.97 -11.81
N THR A 57 13.97 4.67 -10.60
CA THR A 57 13.51 3.49 -9.85
C THR A 57 12.01 3.54 -9.57
N VAL A 58 11.49 4.70 -9.15
CA VAL A 58 10.06 4.87 -8.86
C VAL A 58 9.21 4.72 -10.13
N ALA A 59 9.65 5.26 -11.26
CA ALA A 59 8.99 5.09 -12.56
C ALA A 59 8.98 3.62 -13.02
N ASN A 60 10.08 2.89 -12.80
CA ASN A 60 10.16 1.46 -13.10
C ASN A 60 9.19 0.65 -12.22
N VAL A 61 9.11 0.97 -10.92
CA VAL A 61 8.15 0.34 -9.99
C VAL A 61 6.71 0.59 -10.44
N GLU A 62 6.36 1.82 -10.78
CA GLU A 62 5.01 2.15 -11.26
C GLU A 62 4.67 1.40 -12.55
N THR A 63 5.58 1.44 -13.53
CA THR A 63 5.38 0.79 -14.83
C THR A 63 5.17 -0.72 -14.66
N TYR A 64 6.00 -1.35 -13.85
CA TYR A 64 5.88 -2.77 -13.55
C TYR A 64 4.55 -3.10 -12.87
N LEU A 65 4.20 -2.39 -11.80
CA LEU A 65 2.98 -2.67 -11.04
C LEU A 65 1.71 -2.44 -11.86
N ARG A 66 1.70 -1.42 -12.73
CA ARG A 66 0.59 -1.19 -13.67
C ARG A 66 0.50 -2.31 -14.71
N ALA A 67 1.62 -2.73 -15.29
CA ALA A 67 1.65 -3.83 -16.26
C ALA A 67 1.17 -5.16 -15.67
N GLN A 68 1.41 -5.38 -14.38
CA GLN A 68 0.95 -6.58 -13.65
C GLN A 68 -0.46 -6.43 -13.05
N GLY A 69 -1.13 -5.29 -13.20
CA GLY A 69 -2.44 -5.04 -12.59
C GLY A 69 -2.41 -4.96 -11.05
N MET A 70 -1.24 -4.70 -10.46
CA MET A 70 -1.04 -4.61 -9.00
C MET A 70 -1.00 -3.16 -8.48
N PHE A 71 -1.10 -2.18 -9.38
CA PHE A 71 -1.19 -0.77 -9.01
C PHE A 71 -2.65 -0.39 -8.77
N GLN A 72 -2.97 0.07 -7.56
CA GLN A 72 -4.31 0.51 -7.18
C GLN A 72 -4.61 1.86 -7.85
N VAL A 73 -5.23 1.81 -9.03
CA VAL A 73 -5.82 2.98 -9.67
C VAL A 73 -7.19 3.16 -9.04
N ARG A 74 -7.32 4.10 -8.08
CA ARG A 74 -8.56 4.54 -7.41
C ARG A 74 -9.74 3.55 -7.49
N CYS A 75 -10.07 2.86 -6.40
CA CYS A 75 -11.39 2.25 -6.26
C CYS A 75 -12.45 3.37 -6.35
N GLU A 76 -13.19 3.44 -7.46
CA GLU A 76 -14.53 4.04 -7.50
C GLU A 76 -15.52 3.15 -6.73
#